data_AF-A0A399T9B0-F1
#
_entry.id   AF-A0A399T9B0-F1
#
_cell.length_a   1.000
_cell.length_b   1.000
_cell.length_c   1.000
_cell.angle_alpha   90.00
_cell.angle_beta   90.00
_cell.angle_gamma   90.00
#
_symmetry.space_group_name_H-M   'P 1'
#
loop_
_entity.id
_entity.type
_entity.pdbx_description
1 polymer ?
#
loop_
_entity_poly.entity_id
_entity_poly.type
_entity_poly.pdbx_seq_one_letter_code
_entity_poly.pdbx_strand_id
1 'polypeptide(L)'
;MTFRYAPEPDTSAPRERKTFNGVGLAALIVGVLSLIGSVIPILNYVSGFLAVVGIVLGIIGLILRDRPKGMALGGLIASVVALILSIVLAIVYTVGIATVIGDAVEDSRSSTSPVPLPEPQGVETPDDGSAVGDVTVSYELTGTVPAVSAAWTSLVGEVLGAEEAESQPLPFTREVVLPGGSEFDDERLILVGTGGAEEGDVTCRVLVGGTVLTEQTSSGSAARAACVVTAAEIRAAVG
;
A
#
# COMPACT_ATOMS: atom_id res chain seq x y z
N MET A 1 -90.95 13.42 18.86
CA MET A 1 -89.62 13.88 18.40
C MET A 1 -88.78 12.65 18.12
N THR A 2 -88.67 12.26 16.85
CA THR A 2 -87.89 11.09 16.43
C THR A 2 -86.47 11.54 16.11
N PHE A 3 -85.52 11.21 16.99
CA PHE A 3 -84.10 11.40 16.72
C PHE A 3 -83.65 10.36 15.69
N ARG A 4 -83.22 10.83 14.50
CA ARG A 4 -82.55 9.99 13.50
C ARG A 4 -81.09 9.81 13.93
N TYR A 5 -80.68 8.56 14.10
CA TYR A 5 -79.27 8.19 14.23
C TYR A 5 -78.61 8.36 12.85
N ALA A 6 -77.59 9.20 12.77
CA ALA A 6 -76.68 9.25 11.63
C ALA A 6 -75.53 8.26 11.90
N PRO A 7 -75.14 7.40 10.95
CA PRO A 7 -74.00 6.52 11.14
C PRO A 7 -72.70 7.33 11.16
N GLU A 8 -71.86 7.12 12.16
CA GLU A 8 -70.50 7.69 12.20
C GLU A 8 -69.66 7.17 11.01
N PRO A 9 -68.90 8.04 10.31
CA PRO A 9 -67.99 7.60 9.27
C PRO A 9 -66.77 6.93 9.90
N ASP A 10 -66.72 5.60 9.80
CA ASP A 10 -65.56 4.80 10.16
C ASP A 10 -64.42 5.09 9.17
N THR A 11 -63.56 6.04 9.48
CA THR A 11 -62.34 6.34 8.71
C THR A 11 -61.11 5.90 9.47
N SER A 12 -60.99 4.59 9.69
CA SER A 12 -59.72 3.94 9.94
C SER A 12 -58.99 3.72 8.60
N ALA A 13 -58.36 4.78 8.08
CA ALA A 13 -57.42 4.64 6.96
C ALA A 13 -56.32 3.63 7.36
N PRO A 14 -55.98 2.63 6.52
CA PRO A 14 -54.87 1.74 6.82
C PRO A 14 -53.60 2.59 6.91
N ARG A 15 -53.04 2.73 8.12
CA ARG A 15 -51.67 3.21 8.26
C ARG A 15 -50.80 2.15 7.61
N GLU A 16 -50.39 2.41 6.37
CA GLU A 16 -49.36 1.66 5.67
C GLU A 16 -48.11 1.73 6.55
N ARG A 17 -47.95 0.74 7.43
CA ARG A 17 -46.74 0.63 8.25
C ARG A 17 -45.64 0.32 7.27
N LYS A 18 -44.85 1.32 6.92
CA LYS A 18 -43.61 1.18 6.18
C LYS A 18 -42.72 0.23 6.98
N THR A 19 -42.82 -1.07 6.71
CA THR A 19 -42.05 -2.10 7.39
C THR A 19 -40.59 -1.88 7.04
N PHE A 20 -39.78 -1.51 8.03
CA PHE A 20 -38.38 -1.21 7.83
C PHE A 20 -37.60 -2.52 7.57
N ASN A 21 -36.77 -2.52 6.53
CA ASN A 21 -35.97 -3.69 6.16
C ASN A 21 -34.58 -3.57 6.76
N GLY A 22 -34.40 -4.05 7.99
CA GLY A 22 -33.08 -4.06 8.64
C GLY A 22 -32.01 -4.77 7.79
N VAL A 23 -32.37 -5.88 7.14
CA VAL A 23 -31.46 -6.64 6.26
C VAL A 23 -31.11 -5.85 4.99
N GLY A 24 -32.07 -5.14 4.40
CA GLY A 24 -31.84 -4.30 3.22
C GLY A 24 -30.98 -3.06 3.54
N LEU A 25 -31.16 -2.47 4.72
CA LEU A 25 -30.30 -1.38 5.19
C LEU A 25 -28.87 -1.87 5.48
N ALA A 26 -28.72 -3.04 6.11
CA ALA A 26 -27.41 -3.63 6.35
C ALA A 26 -26.67 -3.93 5.05
N ALA A 27 -27.36 -4.50 4.05
CA ALA A 27 -26.78 -4.71 2.72
C ALA A 27 -26.36 -3.39 2.04
N LEU A 28 -27.17 -2.33 2.18
CA LEU A 28 -26.84 -1.00 1.67
C LEU A 28 -25.59 -0.42 2.34
N ILE A 29 -25.52 -0.47 3.67
CA ILE A 29 -24.38 0.07 4.44
C ILE A 29 -23.10 -0.68 4.09
N VAL A 30 -23.14 -2.02 4.08
CA VAL A 30 -21.98 -2.85 3.72
C VAL A 30 -21.52 -2.58 2.29
N GLY A 31 -22.45 -2.46 1.34
CA GLY A 31 -22.12 -2.14 -0.05
C GLY A 31 -21.46 -0.77 -0.22
N VAL A 32 -21.96 0.25 0.48
CA VAL A 32 -21.37 1.60 0.45
C VAL A 32 -19.99 1.62 1.12
N LEU A 33 -19.80 0.94 2.25
CA LEU A 33 -18.51 0.83 2.92
C LEU A 33 -17.47 0.10 2.05
N SER A 34 -17.86 -0.96 1.33
CA SER A 34 -16.99 -1.59 0.32
C SER A 34 -16.61 -0.62 -0.80
N LEU A 35 -17.56 0.15 -1.32
CA LEU A 35 -17.29 1.09 -2.41
C LEU A 35 -16.24 2.14 -1.99
N ILE A 36 -16.39 2.68 -0.77
CA ILE A 36 -15.42 3.63 -0.18
C ILE A 36 -14.07 2.96 0.09
N GLY A 37 -14.07 1.74 0.63
CA GLY A 37 -12.85 0.98 0.93
C GLY A 37 -12.07 0.52 -0.30
N SER A 38 -12.69 0.45 -1.49
CA SER A 38 -12.03 0.01 -2.73
C SER A 38 -11.01 1.01 -3.28
N VAL A 39 -11.10 2.29 -2.88
CA VAL A 39 -10.23 3.37 -3.36
C VAL A 39 -8.81 3.31 -2.75
N ILE A 40 -8.62 2.59 -1.65
CA ILE A 40 -7.33 2.49 -0.94
C ILE A 40 -6.67 1.13 -1.24
N PRO A 41 -5.48 1.07 -1.88
CA PRO A 41 -4.87 -0.18 -2.37
C PRO A 41 -4.68 -1.29 -1.32
N ILE A 42 -4.28 -0.94 -0.09
CA ILE A 42 -4.10 -1.91 1.00
C ILE A 42 -5.45 -2.45 1.51
N LEU A 43 -6.51 -1.63 1.44
CA LEU A 43 -7.86 -2.01 1.85
C LEU A 43 -8.67 -2.70 0.73
N ASN A 44 -8.18 -2.70 -0.51
CA ASN A 44 -8.90 -3.27 -1.64
C ASN A 44 -9.10 -4.80 -1.51
N TYR A 45 -8.15 -5.53 -0.92
CA TYR A 45 -8.30 -6.96 -0.62
C TYR A 45 -9.40 -7.24 0.42
N VAL A 46 -9.47 -6.44 1.47
CA VAL A 46 -10.52 -6.53 2.49
C VAL A 46 -11.88 -6.10 1.92
N SER A 47 -11.87 -5.06 1.08
CA SER A 47 -13.06 -4.55 0.40
C SER A 47 -13.69 -5.56 -0.56
N GLY A 48 -12.88 -6.35 -1.27
CA GLY A 48 -13.36 -7.46 -2.11
C GLY A 48 -14.13 -8.51 -1.30
N PHE A 49 -13.64 -8.87 -0.10
CA PHE A 49 -14.34 -9.80 0.79
C PHE A 49 -15.65 -9.19 1.33
N LEU A 50 -15.64 -7.92 1.73
CA LEU A 50 -16.86 -7.22 2.15
C LEU A 50 -17.88 -7.08 1.01
N ALA A 51 -17.44 -6.96 -0.24
CA ALA A 51 -18.32 -6.86 -1.41
C ALA A 51 -19.05 -8.19 -1.64
N VAL A 52 -18.38 -9.32 -1.49
CA VAL A 52 -19.00 -10.66 -1.55
C VAL A 52 -20.04 -10.82 -0.45
N VAL A 53 -19.72 -10.41 0.79
CA VAL A 53 -20.66 -10.43 1.92
C VAL A 53 -21.88 -9.53 1.65
N GLY A 54 -21.66 -8.33 1.09
CA GLY A 54 -22.72 -7.41 0.67
C GLY A 54 -23.64 -7.97 -0.41
N ILE A 55 -23.08 -8.69 -1.40
CA ILE A 55 -23.87 -9.38 -2.44
C ILE A 55 -24.76 -10.46 -1.82
N VAL A 56 -24.22 -11.29 -0.92
CA VAL A 56 -24.98 -12.36 -0.25
C VAL A 56 -26.13 -11.77 0.59
N LEU A 57 -25.86 -10.73 1.39
CA LEU A 57 -26.87 -10.04 2.18
C LEU A 57 -27.93 -9.35 1.31
N GLY A 58 -27.52 -8.78 0.17
CA GLY A 58 -28.42 -8.18 -0.82
C GLY A 58 -29.36 -9.21 -1.45
N ILE A 59 -28.84 -10.38 -1.85
CA ILE A 59 -29.65 -11.48 -2.40
C ILE A 59 -30.65 -12.00 -1.36
N ILE A 60 -30.22 -12.21 -0.12
CA ILE A 60 -31.10 -12.64 0.98
C ILE A 60 -32.20 -11.59 1.21
N GLY A 61 -31.86 -10.30 1.22
CA GLY A 61 -32.81 -9.20 1.34
C GLY A 61 -33.85 -9.12 0.21
N LEU A 62 -33.55 -9.67 -0.98
CA LEU A 62 -34.47 -9.75 -2.12
C LEU A 62 -35.41 -10.97 -2.06
N ILE A 63 -34.96 -12.08 -1.45
CA ILE A 63 -35.74 -13.33 -1.33
C ILE A 63 -36.80 -13.24 -0.21
N LEU A 64 -36.60 -12.38 0.80
CA LEU A 64 -37.58 -12.17 1.87
C LEU A 64 -38.88 -11.51 1.33
N ARG A 65 -40.02 -12.21 1.48
CA ARG A 65 -41.37 -11.68 1.17
C ARG A 65 -41.82 -10.64 2.20
N ASP A 66 -42.72 -9.73 1.76
CA ASP A 66 -43.38 -8.67 2.56
C ASP A 66 -42.49 -7.50 3.02
N ARG A 67 -41.47 -7.16 2.23
CA ARG A 67 -40.43 -6.20 2.61
C ARG A 67 -40.09 -5.26 1.43
N PRO A 68 -39.93 -3.93 1.60
CA PRO A 68 -39.57 -2.99 0.51
C PRO A 68 -38.24 -3.30 -0.19
N LYS A 69 -38.33 -3.81 -1.42
CA LYS A 69 -37.20 -4.35 -2.21
C LYS A 69 -36.19 -3.30 -2.68
N GLY A 70 -36.56 -2.02 -2.67
CA GLY A 70 -35.71 -0.93 -3.20
C GLY A 70 -34.36 -0.79 -2.50
N MET A 71 -34.31 -0.94 -1.17
CA MET A 71 -33.05 -0.85 -0.41
C MET A 71 -32.15 -2.06 -0.61
N ALA A 72 -32.72 -3.27 -0.68
CA ALA A 72 -31.96 -4.49 -0.95
C ALA A 72 -31.38 -4.50 -2.37
N LEU A 73 -32.15 -4.01 -3.34
CA LEU A 73 -31.70 -3.84 -4.72
C LEU A 73 -30.58 -2.79 -4.81
N GLY A 74 -30.70 -1.67 -4.10
CA GLY A 74 -29.66 -0.64 -4.04
C GLY A 74 -28.35 -1.16 -3.45
N GLY A 75 -28.41 -1.91 -2.34
CA GLY A 75 -27.23 -2.54 -1.73
C GLY A 75 -26.56 -3.55 -2.64
N LEU A 76 -27.34 -4.39 -3.33
CA LEU A 76 -26.81 -5.35 -4.29
C LEU A 76 -26.12 -4.67 -5.47
N ILE A 77 -26.75 -3.66 -6.08
CA ILE A 77 -26.13 -2.90 -7.20
C ILE A 77 -24.84 -2.23 -6.73
N ALA A 78 -24.84 -1.58 -5.57
CA ALA A 78 -23.66 -0.93 -5.02
C ALA A 78 -22.52 -1.94 -4.78
N SER A 79 -22.80 -3.12 -4.22
CA SER A 79 -21.80 -4.16 -4.00
C SER A 79 -21.26 -4.75 -5.30
N VAL A 80 -22.11 -4.94 -6.33
CA VAL A 80 -21.67 -5.42 -7.65
C VAL A 80 -20.75 -4.39 -8.31
N VAL A 81 -21.12 -3.10 -8.28
CA VAL A 81 -20.29 -2.01 -8.82
C VAL A 81 -18.97 -1.91 -8.05
N ALA A 82 -18.99 -2.04 -6.72
CA ALA A 82 -17.78 -2.07 -5.89
C ALA A 82 -16.85 -3.22 -6.27
N LEU A 83 -17.40 -4.42 -6.50
CA LEU A 83 -16.63 -5.61 -6.88
C LEU A 83 -15.98 -5.42 -8.26
N ILE A 84 -16.72 -4.89 -9.24
CA ILE A 84 -16.19 -4.61 -10.57
C ILE A 84 -15.06 -3.57 -10.49
N LEU A 85 -15.27 -2.46 -9.76
CA LEU A 85 -14.23 -1.46 -9.53
C LEU A 85 -13.00 -2.06 -8.84
N SER A 86 -13.20 -2.87 -7.79
CA SER A 86 -12.11 -3.54 -7.07
C SER A 86 -11.27 -4.43 -8.01
N ILE A 87 -11.92 -5.22 -8.87
CA ILE A 87 -11.25 -6.08 -9.86
C ILE A 87 -10.51 -5.23 -10.90
N VAL A 88 -11.14 -4.18 -11.43
CA VAL A 88 -10.52 -3.28 -12.42
C VAL A 88 -9.30 -2.58 -11.82
N LEU A 89 -9.40 -2.04 -10.60
CA LEU A 89 -8.26 -1.43 -9.92
C LEU A 89 -7.18 -2.47 -9.62
N ALA A 90 -7.53 -3.68 -9.20
CA ALA A 90 -6.56 -4.76 -8.99
C ALA A 90 -5.81 -5.10 -10.28
N ILE A 91 -6.50 -5.19 -11.41
CA ILE A 91 -5.89 -5.41 -12.73
C ILE A 91 -5.03 -4.20 -13.13
N VAL A 92 -5.53 -2.97 -12.99
CA VAL A 92 -4.76 -1.76 -13.35
C VAL A 92 -3.51 -1.59 -12.49
N TYR A 93 -3.56 -1.89 -11.19
CA TYR A 93 -2.39 -1.86 -10.32
C TYR A 93 -1.41 -3.01 -10.64
N THR A 94 -1.91 -4.22 -10.89
CA THR A 94 -1.03 -5.36 -11.22
C THR A 94 -0.42 -5.24 -12.61
N VAL A 95 -1.20 -4.86 -13.62
CA VAL A 95 -0.75 -4.63 -14.99
C VAL A 95 0.08 -3.36 -15.07
N GLY A 96 -0.28 -2.28 -14.36
CA GLY A 96 0.51 -1.05 -14.34
C GLY A 96 1.92 -1.24 -13.79
N ILE A 97 2.09 -2.15 -12.83
CA ILE A 97 3.42 -2.57 -12.35
C ILE A 97 4.08 -3.52 -13.37
N ALA A 98 3.32 -4.46 -13.95
CA ALA A 98 3.85 -5.43 -14.90
C ALA A 98 4.23 -4.84 -16.27
N THR A 99 3.61 -3.76 -16.75
CA THR A 99 3.97 -3.07 -18.00
C THR A 99 5.24 -2.25 -17.84
N VAL A 100 5.45 -1.65 -16.66
CA VAL A 100 6.72 -0.97 -16.33
C VAL A 100 7.88 -1.97 -16.31
N ILE A 101 7.63 -3.20 -15.84
CA ILE A 101 8.61 -4.29 -15.87
C ILE A 101 8.73 -4.87 -17.31
N GLY A 102 7.61 -5.02 -18.02
CA GLY A 102 7.49 -5.63 -19.34
C GLY A 102 8.26 -4.89 -20.44
N ASP A 103 8.15 -3.56 -20.46
CA ASP A 103 8.89 -2.73 -21.40
C ASP A 103 10.40 -2.81 -21.14
N ALA A 104 10.85 -3.03 -19.90
CA ALA A 104 12.27 -3.22 -19.56
C ALA A 104 12.82 -4.60 -19.99
N VAL A 105 12.00 -5.66 -19.94
CA VAL A 105 12.44 -7.01 -20.37
C VAL A 105 12.40 -7.22 -21.88
N GLU A 106 11.52 -6.55 -22.63
CA GLU A 106 11.45 -6.68 -24.09
C GLU A 106 12.60 -5.93 -24.79
N ASP A 107 13.04 -4.79 -24.24
CA ASP A 107 14.24 -4.07 -24.69
C ASP A 107 15.53 -4.89 -24.47
N SER A 108 15.56 -5.67 -23.38
CA SER A 108 16.67 -6.59 -23.06
C SER A 108 16.75 -7.81 -23.99
N ARG A 109 15.60 -8.31 -24.48
CA ARG A 109 15.55 -9.51 -25.34
C ARG A 109 15.87 -9.22 -26.80
N SER A 110 15.65 -7.99 -27.27
CA SER A 110 15.99 -7.60 -28.64
C SER A 110 17.51 -7.47 -28.87
N SER A 111 18.32 -7.45 -27.81
CA SER A 111 19.79 -7.32 -27.86
C SER A 111 20.58 -8.64 -27.71
N THR A 112 19.94 -9.79 -27.47
CA THR A 112 20.66 -11.07 -27.34
C THR A 112 20.66 -11.84 -28.67
N SER A 113 21.67 -11.58 -29.50
CA SER A 113 22.12 -12.55 -30.51
C SER A 113 23.06 -13.57 -29.84
N PRO A 114 23.08 -14.87 -30.21
CA PRO A 114 23.88 -15.87 -29.49
C PRO A 114 25.38 -15.69 -29.78
N VAL A 115 26.19 -15.44 -28.74
CA VAL A 115 27.65 -15.28 -28.85
C VAL A 115 28.38 -16.61 -28.61
N PRO A 116 29.25 -17.07 -29.54
CA PRO A 116 30.20 -18.18 -29.33
C PRO A 116 31.34 -17.80 -28.35
N LEU A 117 31.77 -18.75 -27.50
CA LEU A 117 32.80 -18.58 -26.46
C LEU A 117 34.22 -18.28 -27.02
N PRO A 118 35.03 -17.37 -26.41
CA PRO A 118 36.43 -17.15 -26.76
C PRO A 118 37.46 -17.63 -25.70
N GLU A 119 38.66 -17.99 -26.18
CA GLU A 119 39.89 -18.31 -25.42
C GLU A 119 40.69 -17.06 -24.98
N PRO A 120 41.59 -17.14 -23.98
CA PRO A 120 42.12 -15.97 -23.27
C PRO A 120 43.48 -15.51 -23.80
N GLN A 121 43.72 -14.19 -23.83
CA GLN A 121 45.01 -13.53 -23.58
C GLN A 121 44.84 -11.99 -23.51
N GLY A 122 45.44 -11.36 -22.51
CA GLY A 122 45.21 -9.96 -22.13
C GLY A 122 46.15 -8.92 -22.73
N VAL A 123 45.80 -7.64 -22.53
CA VAL A 123 46.65 -6.42 -22.65
C VAL A 123 46.00 -5.30 -21.80
N GLU A 124 46.83 -4.45 -21.19
CA GLU A 124 46.49 -3.31 -20.32
C GLU A 124 45.69 -2.16 -20.99
N THR A 125 45.08 -1.33 -20.13
CA THR A 125 44.01 -0.31 -20.31
C THR A 125 44.46 1.05 -20.91
N PRO A 126 43.53 1.90 -21.41
CA PRO A 126 42.97 2.96 -20.54
C PRO A 126 41.47 3.34 -20.77
N ASP A 127 40.77 3.56 -19.65
CA ASP A 127 39.70 4.53 -19.33
C ASP A 127 38.81 5.13 -20.46
N ASP A 128 37.50 4.83 -20.44
CA ASP A 128 36.44 5.85 -20.50
C ASP A 128 35.06 5.26 -20.10
N GLY A 129 34.41 5.92 -19.13
CA GLY A 129 33.06 5.62 -18.64
C GLY A 129 33.04 5.10 -17.20
N SER A 130 32.98 6.01 -16.23
CA SER A 130 32.84 5.76 -14.79
C SER A 130 32.02 4.52 -14.43
N ALA A 131 32.71 3.39 -14.24
CA ALA A 131 32.19 2.31 -13.43
C ALA A 131 32.35 2.76 -11.98
N VAL A 132 31.43 3.60 -11.50
CA VAL A 132 31.27 3.82 -10.06
C VAL A 132 31.06 2.42 -9.48
N GLY A 133 32.03 1.91 -8.73
CA GLY A 133 31.93 0.58 -8.13
C GLY A 133 30.78 0.53 -7.13
N ASP A 134 30.42 -0.66 -6.69
CA ASP A 134 29.36 -0.85 -5.71
C ASP A 134 29.59 0.03 -4.47
N VAL A 135 28.51 0.67 -3.99
CA VAL A 135 28.56 1.60 -2.85
C VAL A 135 27.83 0.98 -1.66
N THR A 136 28.55 0.79 -0.56
CA THR A 136 27.95 0.34 0.70
C THR A 136 27.33 1.52 1.45
N VAL A 137 26.03 1.42 1.71
CA VAL A 137 25.25 2.37 2.47
C VAL A 137 24.93 1.76 3.84
N SER A 138 25.21 2.50 4.90
CA SER A 138 24.91 2.10 6.28
C SER A 138 23.72 2.89 6.83
N TYR A 139 22.68 2.19 7.22
CA TYR A 139 21.55 2.72 7.97
C TYR A 139 21.80 2.59 9.46
N GLU A 140 21.64 3.67 10.20
CA GLU A 140 21.79 3.69 11.65
C GLU A 140 20.58 4.36 12.30
N LEU A 141 19.99 3.69 13.29
CA LEU A 141 19.02 4.27 14.21
C LEU A 141 19.64 4.32 15.60
N THR A 142 19.61 5.49 16.22
CA THR A 142 20.03 5.75 17.60
C THR A 142 18.92 6.48 18.35
N GLY A 143 19.03 6.62 19.66
CA GLY A 143 18.02 7.29 20.47
C GLY A 143 17.99 6.83 21.91
N THR A 144 17.04 7.38 22.68
CA THR A 144 16.86 7.08 24.11
C THR A 144 15.72 6.10 24.40
N VAL A 145 14.84 5.83 23.42
CA VAL A 145 13.80 4.80 23.56
C VAL A 145 14.43 3.40 23.66
N PRO A 146 13.87 2.46 24.44
CA PRO A 146 14.50 1.16 24.63
C PRO A 146 14.43 0.25 23.40
N ALA A 147 13.44 0.47 22.54
CA ALA A 147 13.29 -0.26 21.28
C ALA A 147 12.59 0.56 20.21
N VAL A 148 12.86 0.23 18.95
CA VAL A 148 12.24 0.83 17.77
C VAL A 148 11.63 -0.23 16.85
N SER A 149 10.59 0.17 16.13
CA SER A 149 10.24 -0.46 14.86
C SER A 149 11.02 0.22 13.74
N ALA A 150 11.83 -0.56 13.03
CA ALA A 150 12.71 -0.09 11.97
C ALA A 150 12.18 -0.57 10.62
N ALA A 151 12.13 0.33 9.63
CA ALA A 151 11.83 0.01 8.24
C ALA A 151 12.90 0.64 7.35
N TRP A 152 13.46 -0.12 6.42
CA TRP A 152 14.51 0.36 5.52
C TRP A 152 14.36 -0.20 4.11
N THR A 153 14.90 0.52 3.13
CA THR A 153 15.03 0.03 1.76
C THR A 153 16.11 -1.06 1.72
N SER A 154 15.81 -2.22 1.16
CA SER A 154 16.80 -3.29 0.94
C SER A 154 17.02 -3.53 -0.56
N LEU A 155 18.10 -4.23 -0.91
CA LEU A 155 18.40 -4.60 -2.28
C LEU A 155 18.73 -6.10 -2.33
N VAL A 156 18.03 -6.84 -3.18
CA VAL A 156 18.29 -8.26 -3.43
C VAL A 156 18.54 -8.44 -4.93
N GLY A 157 19.81 -8.61 -5.29
CA GLY A 157 20.23 -8.53 -6.70
C GLY A 157 20.13 -7.09 -7.19
N GLU A 158 19.30 -6.86 -8.21
CA GLU A 158 19.03 -5.53 -8.80
C GLU A 158 17.62 -5.02 -8.46
N VAL A 159 16.94 -5.63 -7.48
CA VAL A 159 15.57 -5.26 -7.11
C VAL A 159 15.56 -4.56 -5.76
N LEU A 160 15.11 -3.30 -5.73
CA LEU A 160 14.83 -2.60 -4.48
C LEU A 160 13.56 -3.14 -3.82
N GLY A 161 13.68 -3.44 -2.53
CA GLY A 161 12.61 -3.85 -1.65
C GLY A 161 12.54 -2.98 -0.40
N ALA A 162 11.64 -3.34 0.49
CA ALA A 162 11.58 -2.79 1.84
C ALA A 162 11.57 -3.93 2.85
N GLU A 163 12.35 -3.80 3.90
CA GLU A 163 12.39 -4.71 5.03
C GLU A 163 12.02 -3.98 6.31
N GLU A 164 11.39 -4.72 7.23
CA GLU A 164 10.93 -4.19 8.51
C GLU A 164 11.34 -5.14 9.65
N ALA A 165 11.68 -4.56 10.79
CA ALA A 165 11.96 -5.28 12.02
C ALA A 165 11.35 -4.56 13.22
N GLU A 166 10.58 -5.29 14.02
CA GLU A 166 9.91 -4.77 15.20
C GLU A 166 10.75 -4.97 16.47
N SER A 167 10.52 -4.12 17.47
CA SER A 167 11.10 -4.23 18.82
C SER A 167 12.63 -4.38 18.83
N GLN A 168 13.33 -3.69 17.93
CA GLN A 168 14.77 -3.74 17.84
C GLN A 168 15.42 -2.83 18.89
N PRO A 169 16.46 -3.30 19.62
CA PRO A 169 17.20 -2.44 20.53
C PRO A 169 18.00 -1.39 19.76
N LEU A 170 18.22 -0.24 20.39
CA LEU A 170 19.13 0.78 19.89
C LEU A 170 20.54 0.59 20.49
N PRO A 171 21.62 0.89 19.75
CA PRO A 171 21.63 1.30 18.34
C PRO A 171 21.32 0.15 17.40
N PHE A 172 20.55 0.43 16.35
CA PHE A 172 20.23 -0.51 15.28
C PHE A 172 20.98 -0.11 14.00
N THR A 173 21.64 -1.07 13.36
CA THR A 173 22.43 -0.81 12.14
C THR A 173 22.14 -1.86 11.07
N ARG A 174 22.02 -1.41 9.81
CA ARG A 174 21.90 -2.25 8.62
C ARG A 174 22.78 -1.72 7.50
N GLU A 175 23.23 -2.62 6.64
CA GLU A 175 23.99 -2.25 5.45
C GLU A 175 23.24 -2.74 4.21
N VAL A 176 23.27 -1.92 3.17
CA VAL A 176 22.81 -2.28 1.83
C VAL A 176 23.91 -1.91 0.85
N VAL A 177 24.17 -2.79 -0.11
CA VAL A 177 25.14 -2.55 -1.17
C VAL A 177 24.36 -2.10 -2.39
N LEU A 178 24.63 -0.90 -2.86
CA LEU A 178 24.08 -0.40 -4.11
C LEU A 178 25.02 -0.77 -5.26
N PRO A 179 24.52 -1.39 -6.33
CA PRO A 179 25.33 -1.69 -7.48
C PRO A 179 25.81 -0.40 -8.15
N GLY A 180 26.96 -0.53 -8.77
CA GLY A 180 27.50 0.50 -9.64
C GLY A 180 26.58 0.90 -10.80
N GLY A 181 26.88 2.03 -11.43
CA GLY A 181 26.14 2.55 -12.59
C GLY A 181 25.01 3.51 -12.22
N SER A 182 24.45 4.21 -13.23
CA SER A 182 23.45 5.26 -13.04
C SER A 182 21.99 4.78 -13.03
N GLU A 183 21.76 3.48 -13.20
CA GLU A 183 20.40 2.91 -13.36
C GLU A 183 19.51 3.19 -12.14
N PHE A 184 20.12 3.22 -10.95
CA PHE A 184 19.41 3.45 -9.68
C PHE A 184 19.40 4.93 -9.26
N ASP A 185 19.96 5.86 -10.05
CA ASP A 185 20.18 7.26 -9.62
C ASP A 185 18.89 7.96 -9.12
N ASP A 186 17.76 7.68 -9.78
CA ASP A 186 16.46 8.24 -9.43
C ASP A 186 15.77 7.51 -8.24
N GLU A 187 16.32 6.38 -7.81
CA GLU A 187 15.74 5.58 -6.74
C GLU A 187 16.07 6.15 -5.36
N ARG A 188 15.10 5.99 -4.44
CA ARG A 188 15.14 6.59 -3.10
C ARG A 188 15.35 5.51 -2.05
N LEU A 189 16.40 5.71 -1.26
CA LEU A 189 16.72 4.91 -0.10
C LEU A 189 16.10 5.57 1.13
N ILE A 190 15.29 4.81 1.85
CA ILE A 190 14.52 5.29 2.99
C ILE A 190 14.93 4.50 4.23
N LEU A 191 15.13 5.20 5.34
CA LEU A 191 15.26 4.63 6.68
C LEU A 191 14.25 5.30 7.60
N VAL A 192 13.44 4.50 8.29
CA VAL A 192 12.47 4.97 9.27
C VAL A 192 12.68 4.23 10.59
N GLY A 193 12.76 4.98 11.68
CA GLY A 193 12.71 4.46 13.04
C GLY A 193 11.50 5.04 13.78
N THR A 194 10.67 4.18 14.36
CA THR A 194 9.53 4.59 15.20
C THR A 194 9.70 4.04 16.60
N GLY A 195 9.77 4.92 17.60
CA GLY A 195 9.82 4.56 19.01
C GLY A 195 8.47 4.06 19.53
N GLY A 196 8.50 3.44 20.70
CA GLY A 196 7.29 3.01 21.41
C GLY A 196 6.50 4.16 22.02
N ALA A 197 5.47 3.85 22.81
CA ALA A 197 4.64 4.84 23.49
C ALA A 197 5.38 5.64 24.59
N GLU A 198 6.59 5.22 24.94
CA GLU A 198 7.43 5.90 25.92
C GLU A 198 7.98 7.22 25.37
N GLU A 199 8.19 8.19 26.25
CA GLU A 199 8.90 9.41 25.88
C GLU A 199 10.37 9.11 25.66
N GLY A 200 10.87 9.57 24.53
CA GLY A 200 12.28 9.53 24.20
C GLY A 200 12.52 10.18 22.85
N ASP A 201 13.70 9.97 22.32
CA ASP A 201 14.08 10.39 20.99
C ASP A 201 14.52 9.21 20.13
N VAL A 202 14.34 9.38 18.83
CA VAL A 202 14.86 8.51 17.77
C VAL A 202 15.56 9.39 16.77
N THR A 203 16.77 9.01 16.41
CA THR A 203 17.61 9.65 15.40
C THR A 203 17.89 8.64 14.30
N CYS A 204 17.59 9.00 13.05
CA CYS A 204 18.00 8.23 11.89
C CYS A 204 19.25 8.86 11.26
N ARG A 205 20.12 8.00 10.74
CA ARG A 205 21.30 8.38 9.97
C ARG A 205 21.45 7.46 8.77
N VAL A 206 21.79 8.04 7.63
CA VAL A 206 22.27 7.28 6.47
C VAL A 206 23.72 7.68 6.25
N LEU A 207 24.62 6.71 6.25
CA LEU A 207 26.04 6.90 6.09
C LEU A 207 26.56 6.19 4.85
N VAL A 208 27.62 6.74 4.27
CA VAL A 208 28.37 6.13 3.17
C VAL A 208 29.85 6.21 3.50
N GLY A 209 30.55 5.08 3.52
CA GLY A 209 31.96 5.03 3.90
C GLY A 209 32.25 5.59 5.31
N GLY A 210 31.28 5.50 6.22
CA GLY A 210 31.36 6.07 7.58
C GLY A 210 31.09 7.57 7.69
N THR A 211 30.81 8.26 6.59
CA THR A 211 30.41 9.68 6.60
C THR A 211 28.88 9.79 6.64
N VAL A 212 28.34 10.61 7.53
CA VAL A 212 26.90 10.87 7.63
C VAL A 212 26.45 11.72 6.44
N LEU A 213 25.60 11.15 5.59
CA LEU A 213 25.02 11.83 4.43
C LEU A 213 23.76 12.61 4.82
N THR A 214 22.93 12.01 5.66
CA THR A 214 21.75 12.67 6.26
C THR A 214 21.53 12.19 7.69
N GLU A 215 21.03 13.09 8.52
CA GLU A 215 20.64 12.83 9.91
C GLU A 215 19.33 13.56 10.21
N GLN A 216 18.38 12.88 10.86
CA GLN A 216 17.15 13.51 11.36
C GLN A 216 16.80 12.94 12.72
N THR A 217 16.42 13.82 13.66
CA THR A 217 16.02 13.44 15.02
C THR A 217 14.57 13.85 15.28
N SER A 218 13.85 13.01 16.00
CA SER A 218 12.49 13.26 16.48
C SER A 218 12.40 12.87 17.95
N SER A 219 11.59 13.59 18.72
CA SER A 219 11.41 13.36 20.15
C SER A 219 9.93 13.42 20.54
N GLY A 220 9.55 12.69 21.57
CA GLY A 220 8.19 12.60 22.09
C GLY A 220 7.73 11.15 22.27
N SER A 221 6.47 10.97 22.67
CA SER A 221 5.85 9.64 22.65
C SER A 221 5.63 9.18 21.22
N ALA A 222 6.01 7.94 20.92
CA ALA A 222 6.03 7.40 19.56
C ALA A 222 6.85 8.26 18.58
N ALA A 223 7.98 8.81 19.05
CA ALA A 223 8.91 9.59 18.22
C ALA A 223 9.26 8.83 16.93
N ARG A 224 9.20 9.54 15.79
CA ARG A 224 9.44 8.95 14.47
C ARG A 224 10.44 9.80 13.71
N ALA A 225 11.59 9.20 13.38
CA ALA A 225 12.59 9.79 12.51
C ALA A 225 12.58 9.07 11.15
N ALA A 226 12.71 9.84 10.08
CA ALA A 226 12.77 9.33 8.73
C ALA A 226 13.86 10.06 7.95
N CYS A 227 14.73 9.28 7.33
CA CYS A 227 15.84 9.74 6.50
C CYS A 227 15.59 9.24 5.08
N VAL A 228 15.75 10.12 4.11
CA VAL A 228 15.56 9.78 2.70
C VAL A 228 16.69 10.40 1.90
N VAL A 229 17.34 9.57 1.08
CA VAL A 229 18.41 9.98 0.17
C VAL A 229 18.19 9.32 -1.19
N THR A 230 18.68 9.91 -2.27
CA THR A 230 18.70 9.26 -3.58
C THR A 230 19.99 8.47 -3.77
N ALA A 231 19.99 7.46 -4.64
CA ALA A 231 21.23 6.77 -4.98
C ALA A 231 22.24 7.72 -5.66
N ALA A 232 21.77 8.72 -6.42
CA ALA A 232 22.62 9.77 -6.97
C ALA A 232 23.36 10.57 -5.88
N GLU A 233 22.67 10.95 -4.78
CA GLU A 233 23.29 11.65 -3.64
C GLU A 233 24.33 10.77 -2.94
N ILE A 234 24.05 9.48 -2.80
CA ILE A 234 24.97 8.50 -2.22
C ILE A 234 26.23 8.37 -3.06
N ARG A 235 26.10 8.25 -4.39
CA ARG A 235 27.25 8.14 -5.31
C ARG A 235 28.07 9.44 -5.34
N ALA A 236 27.40 10.59 -5.34
CA ALA A 236 28.05 11.89 -5.29
C ALA A 236 28.87 12.11 -3.99
N ALA A 237 28.59 11.36 -2.92
CA ALA A 237 29.35 11.43 -1.68
C ALA A 237 30.63 10.57 -1.70
N VAL A 238 30.78 9.66 -2.66
CA VAL A 238 31.94 8.74 -2.79
C VAL A 238 32.90 9.17 -3.90
N GLY A 239 32.41 9.87 -4.93
CA GLY A 239 33.19 10.42 -6.06
C GLY A 239 33.69 11.83 -5.83
#